data_AF-A0A8H4EXS7-F1
#
_entry.id   AF-A0A8H4EXS7-F1
#
_cell.length_a   1.000
_cell.length_b   1.000
_cell.length_c   1.000
_cell.angle_alpha   90.00
_cell.angle_beta   90.00
_cell.angle_gamma   90.00
#
_symmetry.space_group_name_H-M   'P 1'
#
loop_
_entity.id
_entity.type
_entity.pdbx_description
1 polymer ?
#
loop_
_entity_poly.entity_id
_entity_poly.type
_entity_poly.pdbx_seq_one_letter_code
_entity_poly.pdbx_strand_id
1 'polypeptide(L)'
;MPSPAFEQAAKEVHDLTSKPSNDDLLKLYALYKQATIGDNETTKPTFDIKGRYKWQAWEDLKGILPVEAETQYIALVQELKTKHQ
;
A
#
# COMPACT_ATOMS: atom_id res chain seq x y z
N MET A 1 -2.24 -14.94 -5.26
CA MET A 1 -2.69 -14.98 -3.85
C MET A 1 -1.59 -14.34 -3.04
N PRO A 2 -1.90 -13.38 -2.16
CA PRO A 2 -0.89 -12.71 -1.35
C PRO A 2 -0.14 -13.71 -0.46
N SER A 3 1.16 -13.47 -0.25
CA SER A 3 1.96 -14.33 0.61
C SER A 3 1.54 -14.26 2.08
N PRO A 4 1.81 -15.30 2.90
CA PRO A 4 1.54 -15.26 4.34
C PRO A 4 2.24 -14.10 5.05
N ALA A 5 3.43 -13.71 4.57
CA ALA A 5 4.19 -12.57 5.09
C ALA A 5 3.47 -11.24 4.81
N PHE A 6 2.85 -11.09 3.63
CA PHE A 6 2.04 -9.93 3.30
C PHE A 6 0.79 -9.84 4.18
N GLU A 7 0.07 -10.94 4.38
CA GLU A 7 -1.10 -10.96 5.26
C GLU A 7 -0.74 -10.59 6.71
N GLN A 8 0.40 -11.10 7.19
CA GLN A 8 0.92 -10.75 8.50
C GLN A 8 1.27 -9.26 8.60
N ALA A 9 2.00 -8.73 7.62
CA ALA A 9 2.33 -7.30 7.56
C ALA A 9 1.06 -6.43 7.50
N ALA A 10 0.04 -6.85 6.76
CA ALA A 10 -1.23 -6.13 6.68
C ALA A 10 -1.96 -6.09 8.03
N LYS A 11 -1.92 -7.17 8.82
CA LYS A 11 -2.44 -7.16 10.20
C LYS A 11 -1.62 -6.24 11.09
N GLU A 12 -0.29 -6.35 11.02
CA GLU A 12 0.61 -5.56 11.86
C GLU A 12 0.48 -4.05 11.62
N VAL A 13 0.20 -3.62 10.38
CA VAL A 13 -0.04 -2.21 10.08
C VAL A 13 -1.32 -1.68 10.72
N HIS A 14 -2.31 -2.53 10.94
CA HIS A 14 -3.54 -2.19 11.66
C HIS A 14 -3.33 -2.11 13.18
N ASP A 15 -2.36 -2.87 13.69
CA ASP A 15 -2.02 -2.93 15.13
C ASP A 15 -1.01 -1.84 15.55
N LEU A 16 -0.60 -0.94 14.65
CA LEU A 16 0.30 0.16 14.98
C LEU A 16 -0.32 1.10 16.02
N THR A 17 0.42 1.36 17.10
CA THR A 17 -0.01 2.21 18.22
C THR A 17 -0.22 3.67 17.81
N SER A 18 0.49 4.12 16.78
CA SER A 18 0.43 5.48 16.26
C SER A 18 0.11 5.46 14.77
N LYS A 19 -0.71 6.42 14.35
CA LYS A 19 -1.15 6.53 12.97
C LYS A 19 0.03 6.95 12.08
N PRO A 20 0.36 6.17 11.03
CA PRO A 20 1.37 6.56 10.05
C PRO A 20 1.03 7.88 9.37
N SER A 21 2.03 8.49 8.73
CA SER A 21 1.79 9.70 7.95
C SER A 21 0.84 9.43 6.78
N ASN A 22 0.17 10.47 6.26
CA ASN A 22 -0.72 10.30 5.12
C ASN A 22 0.02 9.73 3.90
N ASP A 23 1.29 10.09 3.71
CA ASP A 23 2.11 9.59 2.61
C ASP A 23 2.40 8.09 2.77
N ASP A 24 2.68 7.65 4.00
CA ASP A 24 2.87 6.23 4.30
C ASP A 24 1.57 5.45 4.06
N LEU A 25 0.42 5.98 4.49
CA LEU A 25 -0.89 5.38 4.23
C LEU A 25 -1.22 5.30 2.73
N LEU A 26 -0.83 6.29 1.93
CA LEU A 26 -1.00 6.27 0.48
C LEU A 26 -0.12 5.21 -0.17
N LYS A 27 1.15 5.11 0.23
CA LYS A 27 2.08 4.06 -0.24
C LYS A 27 1.60 2.66 0.13
N LEU A 28 1.20 2.46 1.39
CA LEU A 28 0.63 1.18 1.85
C LEU A 28 -0.59 0.80 1.01
N TYR A 29 -1.51 1.75 0.77
CA TYR A 29 -2.68 1.52 -0.07
C TYR A 29 -2.29 1.11 -1.49
N ALA A 30 -1.40 1.86 -2.13
CA ALA A 30 -0.96 1.61 -3.49
C ALA A 30 -0.30 0.24 -3.66
N LEU A 31 0.66 -0.07 -2.77
CA LEU A 31 1.37 -1.35 -2.75
C LEU A 31 0.43 -2.52 -2.48
N TYR A 32 -0.52 -2.36 -1.54
CA TYR A 32 -1.53 -3.37 -1.27
C TYR A 32 -2.40 -3.65 -2.49
N LYS A 33 -2.84 -2.60 -3.19
CA LYS A 33 -3.66 -2.73 -4.40
C LYS A 33 -2.88 -3.38 -5.54
N GLN A 34 -1.63 -2.99 -5.76
CA GLN A 34 -0.78 -3.59 -6.78
C GLN A 34 -0.46 -5.07 -6.47
N ALA A 35 -0.22 -5.42 -5.21
CA ALA A 35 0.02 -6.80 -4.77
C ALA A 35 -1.22 -7.71 -4.95
N THR A 36 -2.42 -7.18 -4.72
CA THR A 36 -3.65 -7.99 -4.70
C THR A 36 -4.39 -8.01 -6.04
N ILE A 37 -4.40 -6.89 -6.76
CA ILE A 37 -5.14 -6.70 -8.00
C ILE A 37 -4.18 -6.65 -9.20
N GLY A 38 -2.97 -6.13 -9.00
CA GLY A 38 -2.06 -5.78 -10.09
C GLY A 38 -2.30 -4.35 -10.57
N ASP A 39 -2.02 -4.12 -11.85
CA ASP A 39 -2.07 -2.80 -12.46
C ASP A 39 -3.43 -2.12 -12.29
N ASN A 40 -3.38 -0.81 -12.08
CA ASN A 40 -4.57 0.00 -11.96
C ASN A 40 -5.25 0.17 -13.33
N GLU A 41 -6.44 -0.42 -13.45
CA GLU A 41 -7.33 -0.29 -14.61
C GLU A 41 -8.56 0.59 -14.30
N THR A 42 -8.63 1.17 -13.10
CA THR A 42 -9.79 1.95 -12.68
C THR A 42 -9.74 3.38 -13.23
N THR A 43 -10.90 4.01 -13.40
CA THR A 43 -10.97 5.39 -13.89
C THR A 43 -10.48 6.39 -12.84
N LYS A 44 -9.63 7.34 -13.26
CA LYS A 44 -9.12 8.41 -12.38
C LYS A 44 -10.26 9.25 -11.78
N PRO A 45 -10.35 9.39 -10.45
CA PRO A 45 -11.34 10.24 -9.80
C PRO A 45 -11.14 11.72 -10.15
N THR A 46 -12.23 12.44 -10.44
CA THR A 46 -12.23 13.85 -10.83
C THR A 46 -12.65 14.80 -9.69
N PHE A 47 -13.65 14.43 -8.90
CA PHE A 47 -14.21 15.27 -7.82
C PHE A 47 -13.72 14.89 -6.41
N ASP A 48 -13.13 13.71 -6.23
CA ASP A 48 -12.57 13.26 -4.95
C ASP A 48 -11.05 13.45 -4.94
N ILE A 49 -10.59 14.50 -4.24
CA ILE A 49 -9.16 14.81 -4.10
C ILE A 49 -8.40 13.67 -3.40
N LYS A 50 -8.97 13.07 -2.34
CA LYS A 50 -8.32 11.99 -1.59
C LYS A 50 -8.27 10.71 -2.43
N GLY A 51 -9.38 10.38 -3.08
CA GLY A 51 -9.46 9.28 -4.04
C GLY A 51 -8.47 9.45 -5.18
N ARG A 52 -8.27 10.68 -5.68
CA ARG A 52 -7.28 10.98 -6.73
C ARG A 52 -5.86 10.69 -6.28
N TYR A 53 -5.47 11.05 -5.05
CA TYR A 53 -4.14 10.72 -4.53
C TYR A 53 -3.93 9.22 -4.36
N LYS A 54 -4.93 8.49 -3.83
CA LYS A 54 -4.89 7.03 -3.74
C LYS A 54 -4.77 6.36 -5.11
N TRP A 55 -5.56 6.83 -6.06
CA TRP A 55 -5.53 6.34 -7.44
C TRP A 55 -4.18 6.64 -8.09
N GLN A 56 -3.64 7.86 -7.90
CA GLN A 56 -2.36 8.24 -8.46
C GLN A 56 -1.23 7.39 -7.88
N ALA A 57 -1.19 7.21 -6.54
CA ALA A 57 -0.18 6.37 -5.91
C ALA A 57 -0.23 4.92 -6.43
N TRP A 58 -1.42 4.38 -6.71
CA TRP A 58 -1.55 3.04 -7.31
C TRP A 58 -1.16 3.03 -8.80
N GLU A 59 -1.56 4.03 -9.59
CA GLU A 59 -1.14 4.17 -10.99
C GLU A 59 0.37 4.33 -11.13
N ASP A 60 1.04 5.01 -10.19
CA ASP A 60 2.49 5.20 -10.20
C ASP A 60 3.26 3.87 -10.04
N LEU A 61 2.61 2.81 -9.53
CA LEU A 61 3.17 1.47 -9.40
C LEU A 61 2.85 0.55 -10.58
N LYS A 62 2.20 1.07 -11.63
CA LYS A 62 1.82 0.29 -12.80
C LYS A 62 3.05 -0.30 -13.49
N GLY A 63 2.95 -1.57 -13.86
CA GLY A 63 4.03 -2.36 -14.43
C GLY A 63 4.92 -3.04 -13.37
N ILE A 64 4.76 -2.74 -12.08
CA ILE A 64 5.43 -3.48 -11.00
C ILE A 64 4.72 -4.82 -10.81
N LEU A 65 5.50 -5.90 -10.68
CA LEU A 65 4.95 -7.22 -10.45
C LEU A 65 4.28 -7.30 -9.06
N PRO A 66 3.17 -8.05 -8.91
CA PRO A 66 2.51 -8.21 -7.62
C PRO A 66 3.45 -8.68 -6.50
N VAL A 67 4.35 -9.61 -6.79
CA VAL A 67 5.35 -10.13 -5.84
C VAL A 67 6.34 -9.05 -5.36
N GLU A 68 6.69 -8.11 -6.24
CA GLU A 68 7.59 -7.01 -5.91
C GLU A 68 6.86 -5.96 -5.07
N ALA A 69 5.60 -5.67 -5.40
CA ALA A 69 4.73 -4.82 -4.58
C ALA A 69 4.51 -5.40 -3.17
N GLU A 70 4.33 -6.72 -3.04
CA GLU A 70 4.26 -7.40 -1.74
C GLU A 70 5.54 -7.20 -0.93
N THR A 71 6.70 -7.39 -1.57
CA THR A 71 8.01 -7.26 -0.90
C THR A 71 8.22 -5.83 -0.38
N GLN A 72 7.89 -4.83 -1.21
CA GLN A 72 7.95 -3.42 -0.82
C GLN A 72 6.94 -3.09 0.29
N TYR A 73 5.73 -3.66 0.25
CA TYR A 73 4.73 -3.48 1.30
C TYR A 73 5.24 -3.97 2.65
N ILE A 74 5.80 -5.19 2.69
CA ILE A 74 6.34 -5.78 3.91
C ILE A 74 7.48 -4.91 4.46
N ALA A 75 8.40 -4.46 3.60
CA ALA A 75 9.50 -3.58 4.01
C ALA A 75 8.99 -2.27 4.63
N LEU A 76 7.99 -1.63 4.00
CA LEU A 76 7.39 -0.41 4.51
C LEU A 76 6.70 -0.63 5.87
N VAL A 77 5.95 -1.72 6.04
CA VAL A 77 5.33 -2.06 7.32
C VAL A 77 6.38 -2.24 8.41
N GLN A 78 7.49 -2.94 8.14
CA GLN A 78 8.56 -3.11 9.12
C GLN A 78 9.17 -1.77 9.53
N GLU A 79 9.42 -0.87 8.57
CA GLU A 79 9.91 0.49 8.87
C GLU A 79 8.94 1.27 9.75
N LEU A 80 7.64 1.22 9.43
CA LEU A 80 6.60 1.86 10.21
C LEU A 80 6.49 1.29 11.62
N LYS A 81 6.60 -0.04 11.77
CA LYS A 81 6.64 -0.68 13.08
C LYS A 81 7.81 -0.17 13.90
N THR A 82 9.02 -0.11 13.35
CA THR A 82 10.20 0.42 14.06
C THR A 82 10.03 1.89 14.43
N LYS A 83 9.40 2.69 13.57
CA LYS A 83 9.19 4.13 13.79
C LYS A 83 8.07 4.43 14.80
N HIS A 84 7.11 3.53 14.94
CA HIS A 84 5.93 3.67 15.80
C HIS A 84 5.89 2.65 16.97
N GLN A 85 7.05 2.05 17.29
CA GLN A 85 7.23 1.13 18.41
C GLN A 85 7.17 1.82 19.77
#